data_AF-A0A412G5A5-F1
#
_entry.id   AF-A0A412G5A5-F1
#
_cell.length_a   1.000
_cell.length_b   1.000
_cell.length_c   1.000
_cell.angle_alpha   90.00
_cell.angle_beta   90.00
_cell.angle_gamma   90.00
#
_symmetry.space_group_name_H-M   'P 1'
#
loop_
_entity.id
_entity.type
_entity.pdbx_description
1 polymer ?
#
loop_
_entity_poly.entity_id
_entity_poly.type
_entity_poly.pdbx_seq_one_letter_code
_entity_poly.pdbx_strand_id
1 'polypeptide(L)'
;MVVKMRDWHNLFLHAIFERGVEYYSNNRVLEYSFESNIIQASVQGEFIYDVHIVNDNNQIIDAYCDCPHAQKGNLCKHMVAELLEYDSNE
;
A
#
# COMPACT_ATOMS: atom_id res chain seq x y z
N MET A 1 3.17 -6.38 12.60
CA MET A 1 4.01 -5.17 12.64
C MET A 1 3.10 -4.03 13.07
N VAL A 2 3.51 -3.06 13.89
CA VAL A 2 2.60 -1.97 14.33
C VAL A 2 3.30 -0.64 14.16
N VAL A 3 2.76 0.21 13.29
CA VAL A 3 3.42 1.45 12.85
C VAL A 3 2.39 2.56 12.77
N LYS A 4 2.71 3.75 13.31
CA LYS A 4 1.80 4.88 13.21
C LYS A 4 1.62 5.27 11.74
N MET A 5 0.40 5.61 11.35
CA MET A 5 0.08 6.00 9.97
C MET A 5 1.01 7.10 9.47
N ARG A 6 1.17 8.20 10.22
CA ARG A 6 2.11 9.28 9.86
C ARG A 6 3.59 8.86 9.63
N ASP A 7 3.99 7.69 10.11
CA ASP A 7 5.37 7.18 10.08
C ASP A 7 5.54 6.03 9.05
N TRP A 8 4.48 5.68 8.28
CA TRP A 8 4.45 4.52 7.38
C TRP A 8 5.53 4.53 6.29
N HIS A 9 5.95 5.72 5.86
CA HIS A 9 6.98 5.93 4.84
C HIS A 9 8.30 5.20 5.16
N ASN A 10 8.63 5.07 6.45
CA ASN A 10 9.86 4.44 6.92
C ASN A 10 9.85 2.90 6.86
N LEU A 11 8.73 2.29 6.47
CA LEU A 11 8.59 0.83 6.39
C LEU A 11 9.24 0.25 5.15
N PHE A 12 9.40 1.06 4.12
CA PHE A 12 9.81 0.60 2.81
C PHE A 12 11.28 0.89 2.58
N LEU A 13 11.97 -0.05 1.95
CA LEU A 13 13.28 0.24 1.38
C LEU A 13 13.13 1.38 0.36
N HIS A 14 14.12 2.27 0.31
CA HIS A 14 14.08 3.45 -0.56
C HIS A 14 13.69 3.13 -2.01
N ALA A 15 14.32 2.12 -2.61
CA ALA A 15 14.01 1.69 -3.99
C ALA A 15 12.58 1.12 -4.16
N ILE A 16 11.98 0.55 -3.11
CA ILE A 16 10.58 0.08 -3.15
C ILE A 16 9.64 1.28 -3.04
N PHE A 17 9.97 2.23 -2.16
CA PHE A 17 9.21 3.46 -1.98
C PHE A 17 9.15 4.28 -3.28
N GLU A 18 10.29 4.54 -3.92
CA GLU A 18 10.36 5.29 -5.18
C GLU A 18 9.50 4.67 -6.28
N ARG A 19 9.55 3.34 -6.43
CA ARG A 19 8.70 2.63 -7.39
C ARG A 19 7.23 2.69 -7.04
N GLY A 20 6.89 2.76 -5.75
CA GLY A 20 5.53 2.96 -5.30
C GLY A 20 4.98 4.33 -5.69
N VAL A 21 5.79 5.37 -5.48
CA VAL A 21 5.49 6.74 -5.93
C VAL A 21 5.28 6.78 -7.44
N GLU A 22 6.13 6.10 -8.21
CA GLU A 22 5.96 5.98 -9.66
C GLU A 22 4.60 5.37 -10.03
N TYR A 23 4.18 4.29 -9.34
CA TYR A 23 2.92 3.63 -9.63
C TYR A 23 1.71 4.51 -9.31
N TYR A 24 1.74 5.18 -8.15
CA TYR A 24 0.73 6.15 -7.77
C TYR A 24 0.63 7.29 -8.80
N SER A 25 1.77 7.91 -9.14
CA SER A 25 1.82 9.04 -10.10
C SER A 25 1.34 8.70 -11.52
N ASN A 26 1.38 7.41 -11.89
CA ASN A 26 0.90 6.91 -13.18
C ASN A 26 -0.57 6.44 -13.13
N ASN A 27 -1.34 6.79 -12.09
CA ASN A 27 -2.73 6.41 -11.89
C ASN A 27 -2.96 4.89 -11.96
N ARG A 28 -2.06 4.10 -11.36
CA ARG A 28 -2.14 2.64 -11.36
C ARG A 28 -2.91 2.06 -10.17
N VAL A 29 -3.37 2.90 -9.25
CA VAL A 29 -4.27 2.51 -8.16
C VAL A 29 -5.69 2.54 -8.70
N LEU A 30 -6.37 1.41 -8.67
CA LEU A 30 -7.71 1.17 -9.19
C LEU A 30 -8.61 0.72 -8.05
N GLU A 31 -9.91 0.98 -8.17
CA GLU A 31 -10.94 0.44 -7.25
C GLU A 31 -10.66 0.72 -5.77
N TYR A 32 -10.00 1.85 -5.47
CA TYR A 32 -9.67 2.26 -4.11
C TYR A 32 -10.93 2.43 -3.25
N SER A 33 -10.88 1.93 -2.02
CA SER A 33 -11.87 2.21 -0.99
C SER A 33 -11.28 2.08 0.42
N PHE A 34 -11.92 2.72 1.37
CA PHE A 34 -11.57 2.65 2.78
C PHE A 34 -12.83 2.37 3.62
N GLU A 35 -12.89 1.21 4.24
CA GLU A 35 -14.07 0.77 5.01
C GLU A 35 -13.67 0.08 6.31
N SER A 36 -14.34 0.44 7.42
CA SER A 36 -14.26 -0.21 8.74
C SER A 36 -12.89 -0.30 9.43
N ASN A 37 -11.78 0.04 8.76
CA ASN A 37 -10.36 -0.03 9.14
C ASN A 37 -9.47 -0.63 8.04
N ILE A 38 -10.05 -1.05 6.91
CA ILE A 38 -9.32 -1.67 5.80
C ILE A 38 -9.22 -0.66 4.67
N ILE A 39 -8.00 -0.32 4.32
CA ILE A 39 -7.66 0.34 3.06
C ILE A 39 -7.51 -0.79 2.04
N GLN A 40 -8.24 -0.70 0.93
CA GLN A 40 -8.17 -1.70 -0.13
C GLN A 40 -8.11 -1.05 -1.51
N ALA A 41 -7.31 -1.64 -2.39
CA ALA A 41 -7.21 -1.23 -3.78
C ALA A 41 -6.69 -2.35 -4.68
N SER A 42 -7.02 -2.25 -5.96
CA SER A 42 -6.46 -3.02 -7.06
C SER A 42 -5.32 -2.23 -7.69
N VAL A 43 -4.06 -2.70 -7.63
CA VAL A 43 -2.92 -1.96 -8.20
C VAL A 43 -2.41 -2.61 -9.48
N GLN A 44 -2.42 -1.86 -10.57
CA GLN A 44 -1.93 -2.33 -11.87
C GLN A 44 -0.40 -2.39 -11.90
N GLY A 45 0.16 -3.59 -12.03
CA GLY A 45 1.55 -3.86 -12.34
C GLY A 45 1.69 -4.55 -13.70
N GLU A 46 2.41 -5.67 -13.72
CA GLU A 46 2.36 -6.59 -14.88
C GLU A 46 0.97 -7.24 -14.99
N PHE A 47 0.37 -7.52 -13.84
CA PHE A 47 -1.02 -7.92 -13.65
C PHE A 47 -1.68 -6.96 -12.67
N ILE A 48 -2.99 -7.08 -12.47
CA ILE A 48 -3.68 -6.42 -11.38
C ILE A 48 -3.42 -7.22 -10.10
N TYR A 49 -3.02 -6.54 -9.05
CA TYR A 49 -2.71 -7.13 -7.75
C TYR A 49 -3.63 -6.54 -6.68
N ASP A 50 -4.23 -7.41 -5.88
CA ASP A 50 -5.06 -7.02 -4.75
C ASP A 50 -4.18 -6.61 -3.57
N VAL A 51 -4.46 -5.44 -3.01
CA VAL A 51 -3.74 -4.87 -1.88
C VAL A 51 -4.73 -4.54 -0.77
N HIS A 52 -4.35 -4.92 0.45
CA HIS A 52 -5.14 -4.69 1.65
C HIS A 52 -4.24 -4.25 2.79
N ILE A 53 -4.56 -3.12 3.41
CA ILE A 53 -3.83 -2.59 4.56
C ILE A 53 -4.80 -2.38 5.71
N VAL A 54 -4.47 -2.97 6.86
CA VAL A 54 -5.30 -2.86 8.07
C VAL A 54 -4.77 -1.71 8.91
N ASN A 55 -5.59 -0.66 9.02
CA ASN A 55 -5.36 0.54 9.82
C ASN A 55 -6.25 0.54 11.06
N ASP A 56 -5.70 0.20 12.22
CA ASP A 56 -6.38 0.29 13.51
C ASP A 56 -5.93 1.55 14.26
N ASN A 57 -6.85 2.49 14.50
CA ASN A 57 -6.62 3.70 15.30
C ASN A 57 -5.34 4.48 14.89
N ASN A 58 -5.20 4.78 13.60
CA ASN A 58 -4.02 5.42 13.00
C ASN A 58 -2.74 4.60 13.14
N GLN A 59 -2.85 3.27 13.16
CA GLN A 59 -1.73 2.35 13.15
C GLN A 59 -1.92 1.29 12.07
N ILE A 60 -0.94 1.17 11.19
CA ILE A 60 -0.85 0.03 10.29
C ILE A 60 -0.45 -1.17 11.13
N ILE A 61 -1.36 -2.13 11.25
CA ILE A 61 -1.15 -3.38 12.00
C ILE A 61 -0.88 -4.58 11.09
N ASP A 62 -1.33 -4.51 9.83
CA ASP A 62 -1.07 -5.51 8.81
C ASP A 62 -1.08 -4.91 7.40
N ALA A 63 -0.34 -5.54 6.48
CA ALA A 63 -0.30 -5.16 5.08
C ALA A 63 -0.12 -6.41 4.22
N TYR A 64 -1.04 -6.58 3.27
CA TYR A 64 -1.07 -7.70 2.34
C TYR A 64 -1.04 -7.20 0.89
N CYS A 65 -0.34 -7.96 0.06
CA CYS A 65 -0.43 -7.85 -1.39
C CYS A 65 -0.22 -9.25 -1.96
N ASP A 66 -1.01 -9.62 -2.96
CA ASP A 66 -0.90 -10.91 -3.63
C ASP A 66 0.28 -10.99 -4.64
N CYS A 67 1.08 -9.92 -4.79
CA CYS A 67 2.21 -9.92 -5.72
C CYS A 67 3.36 -10.87 -5.29
N PRO A 68 4.17 -11.40 -6.23
CA PRO A 68 5.25 -12.35 -5.92
C PRO A 68 6.32 -11.82 -4.94
N HIS A 69 6.48 -10.50 -4.83
CA HIS A 69 7.41 -9.89 -3.87
C HIS A 69 6.87 -9.98 -2.44
N ALA A 70 5.57 -9.72 -2.27
CA ALA A 70 4.90 -9.73 -0.97
C ALA A 70 4.60 -11.13 -0.47
N GLN A 71 4.32 -12.09 -1.36
CA GLN A 71 4.23 -13.52 -1.02
C GLN A 71 5.52 -14.08 -0.38
N LYS A 72 6.68 -13.41 -0.57
CA LYS A 72 7.94 -13.76 0.10
C LYS A 72 8.10 -13.12 1.49
N GLY A 73 7.06 -12.47 2.01
CA GLY A 73 7.05 -11.78 3.30
C GLY A 73 7.62 -10.36 3.27
N ASN A 74 7.73 -9.73 2.10
CA ASN A 74 8.28 -8.38 1.97
C ASN A 74 7.18 -7.34 1.74
N LEU A 75 7.40 -6.11 2.21
CA LEU A 75 6.60 -4.98 1.78
C LEU A 75 6.92 -4.62 0.31
N CYS A 76 5.90 -4.24 -0.46
CA CYS A 76 6.04 -4.03 -1.90
C CYS A 76 5.60 -2.62 -2.31
N LYS A 77 5.97 -2.25 -3.55
CA LYS A 77 5.63 -0.96 -4.15
C LYS A 77 4.12 -0.73 -4.32
N HIS A 78 3.31 -1.79 -4.41
CA HIS A 78 1.85 -1.64 -4.57
C HIS A 78 1.21 -1.12 -3.27
N MET A 79 1.68 -1.60 -2.12
CA MET A 79 1.26 -1.09 -0.80
C MET A 79 1.64 0.38 -0.62
N VAL A 80 2.81 0.81 -1.13
CA VAL A 80 3.18 2.23 -1.13
C VAL A 80 2.20 3.04 -1.97
N ALA A 81 1.86 2.56 -3.18
CA ALA A 81 0.94 3.28 -4.05
C ALA A 81 -0.46 3.42 -3.43
N GLU A 82 -0.96 2.37 -2.78
CA GLU A 82 -2.22 2.40 -2.04
C GLU A 82 -2.17 3.34 -0.82
N LEU A 83 -1.09 3.35 -0.05
CA LEU A 83 -0.94 4.28 1.08
C LEU A 83 -0.87 5.74 0.63
N LEU A 84 -0.26 6.02 -0.53
CA LEU A 84 -0.28 7.37 -1.12
C LEU A 84 -1.68 7.77 -1.60
N GLU A 85 -2.44 6.82 -2.16
CA GLU A 85 -3.84 7.05 -2.51
C GLU A 85 -4.66 7.38 -1.26
N TYR A 86 -4.50 6.61 -0.18
CA TYR A 86 -5.12 6.89 1.12
C TYR A 86 -4.76 8.28 1.64
N ASP A 87 -3.46 8.61 1.73
CA ASP A 87 -2.97 9.90 2.22
C ASP A 87 -3.45 11.10 1.38
N SER A 88 -3.87 10.88 0.12
CA SER A 88 -4.36 11.94 -0.77
C SER A 88 -5.89 12.12 -0.71
N ASN A 89 -6.61 11.14 -0.17
CA ASN A 89 -8.08 11.16 -0.06
C ASN A 89 -8.57 11.53 1.37
N GLU A 90 -7.65 11.70 2.34
CA GLU A 90 -7.89 12.17 3.71
C GLU A 90 -7.42 13.62 3.93
#